data_AF-A2HBF0-F1
#
_entry.id   AF-A2HBF0-F1
#
_cell.length_a   1.000
_cell.length_b   1.000
_cell.length_c   1.000
_cell.angle_alpha   90.00
_cell.angle_beta   90.00
_cell.angle_gamma   90.00
#
_symmetry.space_group_name_H-M   'P 1'
#
loop_
_entity.id
_entity.type
_entity.pdbx_description
1 polymer ?
#
loop_
_entity_poly.entity_id
_entity_poly.type
_entity_poly.pdbx_seq_one_letter_code
_entity_poly.pdbx_strand_id
1 'polypeptide(L)'
;MTTKDVALGAIVKHIHEISALCRIHVEDIGALCPKHVSTRWIYDYNICMFIIKYQDKISRYTRIDIENIKFLRDCLAILKKLISTFESDKTKISDCYVWLCKGIEALQYLSSSNNNPFAGILSRSLLNYTLGSDFGGLWCLAFAFTPKGRYYFNQKFVHGAQINESPAINSFDITNVTFVNPVEDI
;
A
#
# COMPACT_ATOMS: atom_id res chain seq x y z
N MET A 1 1.82 15.99 15.48
CA MET A 1 1.71 14.54 15.26
C MET A 1 0.41 14.08 15.92
N THR A 2 -0.50 13.50 15.16
CA THR A 2 -1.77 13.00 15.71
C THR A 2 -1.55 11.68 16.46
N THR A 3 -2.46 11.29 17.36
CA THR A 3 -2.40 9.99 18.07
C THR A 3 -2.34 8.80 17.12
N LYS A 4 -2.97 8.91 15.96
CA LYS A 4 -2.95 7.90 14.90
C LYS A 4 -1.58 7.77 14.22
N ASP A 5 -0.87 8.89 14.01
CA ASP A 5 0.49 8.88 13.44
C ASP A 5 1.47 8.16 14.38
N VAL A 6 1.31 8.36 15.70
CA VAL A 6 2.09 7.67 16.73
C VAL A 6 1.82 6.16 16.69
N ALA A 7 0.55 5.76 16.53
CA ALA A 7 0.19 4.35 16.42
C ALA A 7 0.77 3.68 15.16
N LEU A 8 0.78 4.37 14.01
CA LEU A 8 1.41 3.88 12.79
C LEU A 8 2.93 3.71 12.98
N GLY A 9 3.60 4.68 13.59
CA GLY A 9 5.03 4.56 13.91
C GLY A 9 5.32 3.38 14.85
N ALA A 10 4.46 3.15 15.84
CA ALA A 10 4.61 2.05 16.78
C ALA A 10 4.46 0.67 16.12
N ILE A 11 3.45 0.47 15.26
CA ILE A 11 3.28 -0.81 14.56
C ILE A 11 4.41 -1.09 13.57
N VAL A 12 4.92 -0.06 12.87
CA VAL A 12 6.08 -0.20 11.98
C VAL A 12 7.32 -0.62 12.76
N LYS A 13 7.58 0.03 13.91
CA LYS A 13 8.68 -0.36 14.79
C LYS A 13 8.54 -1.80 15.27
N HIS A 14 7.33 -2.19 15.67
CA HIS A 14 7.04 -3.54 16.16
C HIS A 14 7.31 -4.63 15.10
N ILE A 15 6.90 -4.43 13.84
CA ILE A 15 7.19 -5.41 12.78
C ILE A 15 8.69 -5.52 12.47
N HIS A 16 9.45 -4.42 12.61
CA HIS A 16 10.90 -4.43 12.43
C HIS A 16 11.60 -5.19 13.56
N GLU A 17 11.15 -5.01 14.79
CA GLU A 17 11.63 -5.78 15.96
C GLU A 17 11.34 -7.28 15.80
N ILE A 18 10.12 -7.64 15.37
CA ILE A 18 9.77 -9.05 15.09
C ILE A 18 10.64 -9.60 13.94
N SER A 19 10.84 -8.84 12.87
CA SER A 19 11.71 -9.24 11.76
C SER A 19 13.13 -9.55 12.24
N ALA A 20 13.72 -8.67 13.07
CA ALA A 20 15.04 -8.89 13.64
C ALA A 20 15.09 -10.17 14.49
N LEU A 21 14.09 -10.39 15.35
CA LEU A 21 13.99 -11.59 16.17
C LEU A 21 13.86 -12.86 15.32
N CYS A 22 13.00 -12.85 14.30
CA CYS A 22 12.80 -14.00 13.41
C CYS A 22 14.09 -14.40 12.68
N ARG A 23 14.96 -13.42 12.38
CA ARG A 23 16.25 -13.67 11.73
C ARG A 23 17.31 -14.23 12.67
N ILE A 24 17.10 -14.16 13.99
CA ILE A 24 17.94 -14.85 14.98
C ILE A 24 17.47 -16.30 15.12
N HIS A 25 16.16 -16.54 15.09
CA HIS A 25 15.54 -17.87 15.26
C HIS A 25 15.16 -18.56 13.94
N VAL A 26 16.01 -18.44 12.91
CA VAL A 26 15.70 -18.96 11.55
C VAL A 26 15.50 -20.47 11.55
N GLU A 27 16.31 -21.22 12.31
CA GLU A 27 16.23 -22.67 12.40
C GLU A 27 14.90 -23.13 12.99
N ASP A 28 14.45 -22.50 14.08
CA ASP A 28 13.19 -22.82 14.74
C ASP A 28 11.97 -22.44 13.89
N ILE A 29 12.03 -21.28 13.23
CA ILE A 29 10.97 -20.80 12.33
C ILE A 29 10.94 -21.63 11.04
N GLY A 30 12.09 -22.13 10.59
CA GLY A 30 12.26 -22.88 9.35
C GLY A 30 12.14 -22.02 8.09
N ALA A 31 12.30 -20.70 8.21
CA ALA A 31 12.27 -19.77 7.10
C ALA A 31 12.98 -18.45 7.46
N LEU A 32 13.63 -17.82 6.48
CA LEU A 32 14.31 -16.54 6.66
C LEU A 32 13.34 -15.37 6.52
N CYS A 33 13.17 -14.58 7.58
CA CYS A 33 12.34 -13.37 7.54
C CYS A 33 13.02 -12.25 6.73
N PRO A 34 12.29 -11.54 5.84
CA PRO A 34 12.81 -10.36 5.16
C PRO A 34 13.27 -9.28 6.15
N LYS A 35 14.41 -8.63 5.87
CA LYS A 35 14.93 -7.52 6.68
C LYS A 35 14.38 -6.19 6.18
N HIS A 36 14.01 -5.27 7.06
CA HIS A 36 13.69 -3.90 6.63
C HIS A 36 14.86 -3.26 5.85
N VAL A 37 14.54 -2.59 4.74
CA VAL A 37 15.50 -1.87 3.90
C VAL A 37 14.96 -0.46 3.67
N SER A 38 15.62 0.55 4.24
CA SER A 38 15.17 1.94 4.18
C SER A 38 15.20 2.56 2.78
N THR A 39 16.00 2.00 1.87
CA THR A 39 16.15 2.49 0.49
C THR A 39 15.21 1.82 -0.50
N ARG A 40 14.45 0.78 -0.10
CA ARG A 40 13.51 0.07 -0.97
C ARG A 40 12.08 0.31 -0.54
N TRP A 41 11.23 0.65 -1.50
CA TRP A 41 9.85 0.99 -1.21
C TRP A 41 9.04 -0.24 -0.77
N ILE A 42 8.23 -0.06 0.28
CA ILE A 42 7.20 -1.02 0.72
C ILE A 42 7.75 -2.44 1.00
N TYR A 43 9.03 -2.55 1.38
CA TYR A 43 9.62 -3.84 1.75
C TYR A 43 8.95 -4.46 2.99
N ASP A 44 8.41 -3.60 3.85
CA ASP A 44 7.65 -3.96 5.04
C ASP A 44 6.41 -4.80 4.74
N TYR A 45 5.87 -4.75 3.51
CA TYR A 45 4.78 -5.63 3.08
C TYR A 45 5.17 -7.10 3.21
N ASN A 46 6.39 -7.44 2.77
CA ASN A 46 6.89 -8.81 2.82
C ASN A 46 7.12 -9.25 4.27
N ILE A 47 7.51 -8.32 5.14
CA ILE A 47 7.67 -8.56 6.58
C ILE A 47 6.30 -8.90 7.19
N CYS A 48 5.28 -8.08 6.95
CA CYS A 48 3.92 -8.35 7.44
C CYS A 48 3.40 -9.71 6.97
N MET A 49 3.56 -10.02 5.68
CA MET A 49 3.15 -11.31 5.11
C MET A 49 3.89 -12.49 5.77
N PHE A 50 5.20 -12.36 6.01
CA PHE A 50 5.97 -13.37 6.71
C PHE A 50 5.45 -13.59 8.14
N ILE A 51 5.25 -12.51 8.91
CA ILE A 51 4.76 -12.59 10.29
C ILE A 51 3.39 -13.27 10.35
N ILE A 52 2.48 -12.89 9.45
CA ILE A 52 1.15 -13.52 9.36
C ILE A 52 1.26 -15.01 9.05
N LYS A 53 2.13 -15.40 8.11
CA LYS A 53 2.32 -16.80 7.69
C LYS A 53 2.90 -17.68 8.81
N TYR A 54 3.84 -17.15 9.59
CA TYR A 54 4.58 -17.91 10.61
C TYR A 54 4.16 -17.55 12.05
N GLN A 55 2.99 -16.93 12.25
CA GLN A 55 2.52 -16.41 13.54
C GLN A 55 2.61 -17.43 14.68
N ASP A 56 2.28 -18.70 14.45
CA ASP A 56 2.25 -19.75 15.48
C ASP A 56 3.64 -20.13 16.00
N LYS A 57 4.67 -19.93 15.16
CA LYS A 57 6.06 -20.15 15.56
C LYS A 57 6.63 -18.90 16.24
N ILE A 58 6.33 -17.73 15.69
CA ILE A 58 6.83 -16.44 16.19
C ILE A 58 6.24 -16.13 17.57
N SER A 59 4.99 -16.53 17.84
CA SER A 59 4.29 -16.30 19.11
C SER A 59 4.96 -16.93 20.32
N ARG A 60 5.87 -17.90 20.10
CA ARG A 60 6.70 -18.53 21.14
C ARG A 60 7.76 -17.58 21.70
N TYR A 61 8.18 -16.58 20.93
CA TYR A 61 9.26 -15.67 21.29
C TYR A 61 8.78 -14.28 21.66
N THR A 62 7.65 -13.84 21.11
CA THR A 62 7.13 -12.50 21.35
C THR A 62 5.62 -12.44 21.15
N ARG A 63 4.98 -11.49 21.81
CA ARG A 63 3.56 -11.20 21.58
C ARG A 63 3.40 -10.52 20.22
N ILE A 64 2.46 -11.02 19.42
CA ILE A 64 2.16 -10.50 18.09
C ILE A 64 0.81 -9.81 18.12
N ASP A 65 0.78 -8.53 17.73
CA ASP A 65 -0.46 -7.83 17.42
C ASP A 65 -0.92 -8.14 15.99
N ILE A 66 -1.45 -9.36 15.80
CA ILE A 66 -1.75 -9.88 14.46
C ILE A 66 -2.81 -9.04 13.73
N GLU A 67 -3.74 -8.44 14.46
CA GLU A 67 -4.82 -7.65 13.88
C GLU A 67 -4.27 -6.35 13.28
N ASN A 68 -3.47 -5.59 14.03
CA ASN A 68 -2.84 -4.38 13.50
C ASN A 68 -1.83 -4.69 12.39
N ILE A 69 -1.14 -5.83 12.45
CA ILE A 69 -0.26 -6.27 11.34
C ILE A 69 -1.07 -6.57 10.07
N LYS A 70 -2.26 -7.19 10.18
CA LYS A 70 -3.16 -7.40 9.04
C LYS A 70 -3.66 -6.08 8.47
N PHE A 71 -4.06 -5.13 9.33
CA PHE A 71 -4.46 -3.79 8.88
C PHE A 71 -3.33 -3.08 8.13
N LEU A 72 -2.10 -3.15 8.65
CA LEU A 72 -0.94 -2.58 7.98
C LEU A 72 -0.67 -3.28 6.64
N ARG A 73 -0.72 -4.62 6.61
CA ARG A 73 -0.55 -5.43 5.39
C ARG A 73 -1.52 -5.00 4.29
N ASP A 74 -2.79 -4.81 4.61
CA ASP A 74 -3.82 -4.44 3.64
C ASP A 74 -3.53 -3.07 3.02
N CYS A 75 -3.09 -2.09 3.82
CA CYS A 75 -2.67 -0.79 3.32
C CYS A 75 -1.43 -0.89 2.42
N LEU A 76 -0.43 -1.65 2.87
CA LEU A 76 0.81 -1.86 2.11
C LEU A 76 0.58 -2.62 0.81
N ALA A 77 -0.45 -3.48 0.72
CA ALA A 77 -0.82 -4.17 -0.52
C ALA A 77 -1.26 -3.18 -1.61
N ILE A 78 -2.07 -2.18 -1.25
CA ILE A 78 -2.49 -1.11 -2.17
C ILE A 78 -1.28 -0.33 -2.66
N LEU A 79 -0.40 0.09 -1.74
CA LEU A 79 0.80 0.84 -2.09
C LEU A 79 1.75 0.01 -2.97
N LYS A 80 1.95 -1.27 -2.65
CA LYS A 80 2.75 -2.19 -3.46
C LYS A 80 2.21 -2.31 -4.89
N LYS A 81 0.89 -2.41 -5.05
CA LYS A 81 0.27 -2.45 -6.38
C LYS A 81 0.50 -1.16 -7.18
N LEU A 82 0.43 0.00 -6.54
CA LEU A 82 0.74 1.28 -7.20
C LEU A 82 2.19 1.30 -7.69
N ILE A 83 3.13 0.90 -6.83
CA ILE A 83 4.56 0.87 -7.16
C ILE A 83 4.81 -0.06 -8.33
N SER A 84 4.35 -1.31 -8.28
CA SER A 84 4.54 -2.25 -9.39
C SER A 84 3.85 -1.79 -10.68
N THR A 85 2.79 -0.99 -10.57
CA THR A 85 2.17 -0.36 -11.74
C THR A 85 3.08 0.73 -12.29
N PHE A 86 3.65 1.60 -11.46
CA PHE A 86 4.48 2.72 -11.93
C PHE A 86 5.89 2.32 -12.35
N GLU A 87 6.41 1.21 -11.83
CA GLU A 87 7.69 0.63 -12.26
C GLU A 87 7.59 -0.07 -13.63
N SER A 88 6.36 -0.37 -14.09
CA SER A 88 6.13 -1.01 -15.39
C SER A 88 6.41 -0.05 -16.54
N ASP A 89 7.22 -0.49 -17.50
CA ASP A 89 7.50 0.20 -18.77
C ASP A 89 6.25 0.39 -19.66
N LYS A 90 5.19 -0.36 -19.37
CA LYS A 90 3.90 -0.28 -20.08
C LYS A 90 2.98 0.80 -19.53
N THR A 91 3.26 1.34 -18.35
CA THR A 91 2.36 2.31 -17.72
C THR A 91 2.56 3.68 -18.33
N LYS A 92 1.51 4.20 -18.95
CA LYS A 92 1.53 5.54 -19.54
C LYS A 92 1.36 6.58 -18.45
N ILE A 93 2.10 7.68 -18.54
CA ILE A 93 1.96 8.82 -17.64
C ILE A 93 0.51 9.35 -17.56
N SER A 94 -0.23 9.27 -18.67
CA SER A 94 -1.64 9.65 -18.73
C SER A 94 -2.56 8.79 -17.84
N ASP A 95 -2.17 7.56 -17.54
CA ASP A 95 -2.95 6.64 -16.72
C ASP A 95 -2.59 6.77 -15.23
N CYS A 96 -1.46 7.39 -14.90
CA CYS A 96 -0.97 7.53 -13.52
C CYS A 96 -1.94 8.31 -12.63
N TYR A 97 -2.58 9.38 -13.14
CA TYR A 97 -3.60 10.12 -12.39
C TYR A 97 -4.73 9.21 -11.92
N VAL A 98 -5.23 8.37 -12.83
CA VAL A 98 -6.32 7.44 -12.53
C VAL A 98 -5.86 6.49 -11.44
N TRP A 99 -4.69 5.85 -11.60
CA TRP A 99 -4.13 4.94 -10.59
C TRP A 99 -3.94 5.58 -9.21
N LEU A 100 -3.46 6.81 -9.15
CA LEU A 100 -3.34 7.57 -7.90
C LEU A 100 -4.70 7.76 -7.24
N CYS A 101 -5.72 8.20 -7.99
CA CYS A 101 -7.09 8.29 -7.49
C CYS A 101 -7.58 6.93 -6.96
N LYS A 102 -7.38 5.84 -7.71
CA LYS A 102 -7.79 4.50 -7.28
C LYS A 102 -7.14 4.09 -5.96
N GLY A 103 -5.85 4.33 -5.80
CA GLY A 103 -5.12 3.98 -4.58
C GLY A 103 -5.56 4.81 -3.37
N ILE A 104 -5.78 6.12 -3.55
CA ILE A 104 -6.26 7.02 -2.51
C ILE A 104 -7.66 6.59 -2.05
N GLU A 105 -8.57 6.32 -3.00
CA GLU A 105 -9.93 5.87 -2.74
C GLU A 105 -9.96 4.48 -2.07
N ALA A 106 -9.11 3.54 -2.51
CA ALA A 106 -9.00 2.22 -1.88
C ALA A 106 -8.56 2.32 -0.41
N LEU A 107 -7.62 3.22 -0.09
CA LEU A 107 -7.22 3.47 1.29
C LEU A 107 -8.34 4.16 2.10
N GLN A 108 -9.10 5.08 1.50
CA GLN A 108 -10.28 5.68 2.15
C GLN A 108 -11.36 4.66 2.43
N TYR A 109 -11.57 3.72 1.50
CA TYR A 109 -12.49 2.61 1.68
C TYR A 109 -12.05 1.71 2.84
N LEU A 110 -10.77 1.30 2.89
CA LEU A 110 -10.27 0.53 4.04
C LEU A 110 -10.45 1.28 5.36
N SER A 111 -10.27 2.60 5.37
CA SER A 111 -10.49 3.41 6.57
C SER A 111 -11.95 3.44 7.01
N SER A 112 -12.88 3.52 6.06
CA SER A 112 -14.31 3.73 6.35
C SER A 112 -15.07 2.42 6.55
N SER A 113 -14.83 1.44 5.69
CA SER A 113 -15.57 0.17 5.65
C SER A 113 -14.93 -0.94 6.50
N ASN A 114 -13.60 -1.01 6.53
CA ASN A 114 -12.87 -2.02 7.31
C ASN A 114 -12.38 -1.49 8.67
N ASN A 115 -12.73 -0.24 9.00
CA ASN A 115 -12.28 0.47 10.20
C ASN A 115 -10.74 0.40 10.41
N ASN A 116 -9.98 0.38 9.31
CA ASN A 116 -8.53 0.25 9.36
C ASN A 116 -7.92 1.56 9.91
N PRO A 117 -7.23 1.52 11.06
CA PRO A 117 -6.78 2.73 11.76
C PRO A 117 -5.66 3.47 11.00
N PHE A 118 -4.95 2.79 10.09
CA PHE A 118 -3.80 3.33 9.37
C PHE A 118 -4.17 3.86 7.99
N ALA A 119 -5.22 3.31 7.37
CA ALA A 119 -5.53 3.56 5.97
C ALA A 119 -5.85 5.05 5.69
N GLY A 120 -6.56 5.72 6.60
CA GLY A 120 -6.84 7.16 6.45
C GLY A 120 -5.58 8.03 6.50
N ILE A 121 -4.60 7.66 7.33
CA ILE A 121 -3.30 8.36 7.43
C ILE A 121 -2.53 8.19 6.11
N LEU A 122 -2.43 6.94 5.65
CA LEU A 122 -1.69 6.60 4.44
C LEU A 122 -2.37 7.17 3.19
N SER A 123 -3.70 7.22 3.14
CA SER A 123 -4.46 7.88 2.08
C SER A 123 -4.10 9.37 1.99
N ARG A 124 -4.10 10.07 3.14
CA ARG A 124 -3.73 11.48 3.19
C ARG A 124 -2.27 11.72 2.82
N SER A 125 -1.37 10.86 3.29
CA SER A 125 0.04 10.93 2.93
C SER A 125 0.24 10.74 1.42
N LEU A 126 -0.42 9.75 0.82
CA LEU A 126 -0.36 9.50 -0.62
C LEU A 126 -0.91 10.68 -1.41
N LEU A 127 -2.07 11.22 -1.01
CA LEU A 127 -2.67 12.41 -1.63
C LEU A 127 -1.70 13.59 -1.60
N ASN A 128 -1.19 13.95 -0.42
CA ASN A 128 -0.33 15.12 -0.24
C ASN A 128 1.00 14.97 -1.00
N TYR A 129 1.57 13.76 -1.04
CA TYR A 129 2.82 13.51 -1.75
C TYR A 129 2.65 13.51 -3.28
N THR A 130 1.43 13.29 -3.78
CA THR A 130 1.18 13.11 -5.21
C THR A 130 0.27 14.20 -5.77
N LEU A 131 -1.05 13.99 -5.82
CA LEU A 131 -2.01 14.89 -6.45
C LEU A 131 -2.14 16.24 -5.72
N GLY A 132 -1.85 16.29 -4.42
CA GLY A 132 -1.84 17.50 -3.59
C GLY A 132 -0.48 18.19 -3.49
N SER A 133 0.54 17.71 -4.19
CA SER A 133 1.86 18.36 -4.24
C SER A 133 1.87 19.55 -5.21
N ASP A 134 2.90 20.39 -5.15
CA ASP A 134 3.09 21.52 -6.08
C ASP A 134 3.13 21.06 -7.56
N PHE A 135 3.53 19.81 -7.81
CA PHE A 135 3.57 19.19 -9.13
C PHE A 135 2.39 18.26 -9.41
N GLY A 136 1.43 18.16 -8.50
CA GLY A 136 0.28 17.25 -8.61
C GLY A 136 -0.56 17.49 -9.86
N GLY A 137 -0.59 18.73 -10.34
CA GLY A 137 -1.26 19.12 -11.58
C GLY A 137 -0.72 18.42 -12.83
N LEU A 138 0.55 17.96 -12.84
CA LEU A 138 1.13 17.25 -13.99
C LEU A 138 0.42 15.93 -14.27
N TRP A 139 0.05 15.19 -13.22
CA TRP A 139 -0.70 13.93 -13.37
C TRP A 139 -2.06 14.19 -14.02
N CYS A 140 -2.77 15.19 -13.49
CA CYS A 140 -4.09 15.60 -13.98
C CYS A 140 -4.02 16.07 -15.44
N LEU A 141 -3.02 16.89 -15.78
CA LEU A 141 -2.81 17.41 -17.14
C LEU A 141 -2.52 16.30 -18.15
N ALA A 142 -1.63 15.36 -17.79
CA ALA A 142 -1.31 14.22 -18.65
C ALA A 142 -2.56 13.39 -18.97
N PHE A 143 -3.42 13.17 -17.98
CA PHE A 143 -4.70 12.48 -18.19
C PHE A 143 -5.66 13.32 -19.06
N ALA A 144 -5.75 14.63 -18.82
CA ALA A 144 -6.61 15.56 -19.57
C ALA A 144 -6.29 15.60 -21.07
N PHE A 145 -5.06 15.31 -21.49
CA PHE A 145 -4.71 15.23 -22.91
C PHE A 145 -5.23 13.98 -23.62
N THR A 146 -5.75 13.00 -22.88
CA THR A 146 -6.44 11.84 -23.47
C THR A 146 -7.92 12.14 -23.76
N PRO A 147 -8.54 11.49 -24.76
CA PRO A 147 -9.98 11.59 -24.96
C PRO A 147 -10.79 11.22 -23.72
N LYS A 148 -10.36 10.17 -22.98
CA LYS A 148 -11.00 9.73 -21.74
C LYS A 148 -10.92 10.82 -20.66
N GLY A 149 -9.76 11.43 -20.46
CA GLY A 149 -9.58 12.48 -19.47
C GLY A 149 -10.37 13.75 -19.78
N ARG A 150 -10.44 14.18 -21.06
CA ARG A 150 -11.30 15.31 -21.47
C ARG A 150 -12.76 15.04 -21.13
N TYR A 151 -13.26 13.86 -21.49
CA TYR A 151 -14.63 13.46 -21.16
C TYR A 151 -14.87 13.46 -19.65
N TYR A 152 -13.96 12.83 -18.89
CA TYR A 152 -14.04 12.78 -17.43
C TYR A 152 -14.11 14.18 -16.80
N PHE A 153 -13.20 15.09 -17.15
CA PHE A 153 -13.17 16.43 -16.56
C PHE A 153 -14.34 17.30 -17.00
N ASN A 154 -14.79 17.17 -18.25
CA ASN A 154 -15.98 17.86 -18.72
C ASN A 154 -17.21 17.44 -17.91
N GLN A 155 -17.42 16.12 -17.74
CA GLN A 155 -18.52 15.62 -16.94
C GLN A 155 -18.43 16.04 -15.47
N LYS A 156 -17.23 15.98 -14.87
CA LYS A 156 -17.03 16.30 -13.46
C LYS A 156 -17.21 17.79 -13.14
N PHE A 157 -16.63 18.67 -13.94
CA PHE A 157 -16.52 20.10 -13.62
C PHE A 157 -17.55 20.97 -14.36
N VAL A 158 -18.01 20.58 -15.54
CA VAL A 158 -19.00 21.35 -16.31
C VAL A 158 -20.41 20.88 -15.98
N HIS A 159 -20.61 19.56 -15.89
CA HIS A 159 -21.93 18.98 -15.66
C HIS A 159 -22.21 18.59 -14.21
N GLY A 160 -21.23 18.75 -13.30
CA GLY A 160 -21.37 18.40 -11.88
C GLY A 160 -21.69 16.93 -11.64
N ALA A 161 -21.37 16.05 -12.60
CA ALA A 161 -21.72 14.65 -12.52
C ALA A 161 -20.88 13.94 -11.44
N GLN A 162 -21.55 13.15 -10.60
CA GLN A 162 -20.92 12.12 -9.79
C GLN A 162 -20.46 10.99 -10.72
N ILE A 163 -19.25 11.11 -11.26
CA ILE A 163 -18.68 10.04 -12.09
C ILE A 163 -18.23 8.92 -11.14
N ASN A 164 -19.13 7.96 -10.91
CA ASN A 164 -18.82 6.69 -10.26
C ASN A 164 -17.96 5.83 -11.20
N GLU A 165 -16.72 6.24 -11.47
CA GLU A 165 -15.66 5.26 -11.73
C GLU A 165 -15.13 4.81 -10.37
N SER A 166 -15.99 4.24 -9.52
CA SER A 166 -15.48 3.51 -8.35
C SER A 166 -14.61 2.39 -8.91
N PRO A 167 -13.29 2.39 -8.68
CA PRO A 167 -12.48 1.28 -9.06
C PRO A 167 -12.80 0.24 -8.01
N ALA A 168 -13.67 -0.70 -8.37
CA ALA A 168 -13.92 -1.86 -7.55
C ALA A 168 -12.58 -2.36 -7.00
N ILE A 169 -12.54 -2.55 -5.69
CA ILE A 169 -11.42 -3.10 -4.91
C ILE A 169 -10.82 -4.32 -5.63
N ASN A 170 -11.64 -5.03 -6.41
CA ASN A 170 -11.27 -6.07 -7.39
C ASN A 170 -10.09 -5.74 -8.32
N SER A 171 -9.77 -4.46 -8.59
CA SER A 171 -8.59 -4.06 -9.39
C SER A 171 -7.28 -4.13 -8.60
N PHE A 172 -7.37 -4.13 -7.28
CA PHE A 172 -6.32 -4.49 -6.34
C PHE A 172 -6.62 -5.90 -5.86
N ASP A 173 -6.42 -6.91 -6.70
CA ASP A 173 -6.64 -8.32 -6.31
C ASP A 173 -5.69 -8.68 -5.15
N ILE A 174 -6.16 -8.56 -3.91
CA ILE A 174 -5.37 -8.66 -2.67
C ILE A 174 -4.99 -10.14 -2.37
N THR A 175 -5.53 -11.08 -3.13
CA THR A 175 -5.42 -12.53 -2.91
C THR A 175 -4.41 -13.23 -3.81
N ASN A 176 -3.89 -12.58 -4.87
CA ASN A 176 -3.04 -13.23 -5.87
C ASN A 176 -1.63 -12.63 -6.00
N VAL A 177 -0.97 -12.33 -4.88
CA VAL A 177 0.48 -12.12 -4.87
C VAL A 177 1.15 -13.43 -4.45
N THR A 178 1.49 -14.25 -5.45
CA THR A 178 2.32 -15.43 -5.25
C THR A 178 3.70 -15.02 -4.76
N PHE A 179 4.15 -15.64 -3.67
CA PHE A 179 5.50 -15.53 -3.14
C PHE A 179 6.47 -16.11 -4.18
N VAL A 180 7.20 -15.26 -4.90
CA VAL A 180 8.42 -15.71 -5.58
C VAL A 180 9.54 -15.62 -4.54
N ASN A 181 10.17 -16.76 -4.29
CA ASN A 181 11.23 -16.90 -3.30
C ASN A 181 12.39 -15.96 -3.70
N PRO A 182 12.84 -15.03 -2.85
CA PRO A 182 13.85 -14.02 -3.21
C PRO A 182 15.28 -14.58 -3.28
N VAL A 183 15.44 -15.85 -3.66
CA VAL A 183 16.73 -16.53 -3.77
C VAL A 183 17.23 -16.57 -5.23
N GLU A 184 16.44 -16.13 -6.20
CA GLU A 184 16.83 -16.20 -7.63
C GLU A 184 17.40 -14.92 -8.24
N ASP A 185 17.56 -13.84 -7.48
CA ASP A 185 18.24 -12.62 -7.96
C ASP A 185 19.50 -12.31 -7.11
N ILE A 186 20.53 -13.15 -7.30
CA ILE A 186 21.94 -12.79 -7.09
C ILE A 186 22.65 -12.90 -8.44
#